data_AF-A0A2V9ZAJ7-F1
#
_entry.id   AF-A0A2V9ZAJ7-F1
#
_cell.length_a   1.000
_cell.length_b   1.000
_cell.length_c   1.000
_cell.angle_alpha   90.00
_cell.angle_beta   90.00
_cell.angle_gamma   90.00
#
_symmetry.space_group_name_H-M   'P 1'
#
loop_
_entity.id
_entity.type
_entity.pdbx_description
1 polymer ?
#
loop_
_entity_poly.entity_id
_entity_poly.type
_entity_poly.pdbx_seq_one_letter_code
_entity_poly.pdbx_strand_id
1 'polypeptide(L)'
;MRHSAVLLVGTTVAMAVVFLAPPLLLFVRSWAALAALAAWLLMTISFLPTLHLYKRSPLWAPLLPLISVFYLGATIRSAILYWRGRGGTWKGRVQDPMAT
;
A
#
# COMPACT_ATOMS: atom_id res chain seq x y z
N MET A 1 -14.01 -16.81 -4.43
CA MET A 1 -12.60 -16.55 -4.80
C MET A 1 -11.72 -17.35 -3.85
N ARG A 2 -10.61 -17.95 -4.30
CA ARG A 2 -9.70 -18.69 -3.40
C ARG A 2 -8.84 -17.67 -2.63
N HIS A 3 -9.00 -17.60 -1.31
CA HIS A 3 -8.13 -16.76 -0.47
C HIS A 3 -6.76 -17.40 -0.34
N SER A 4 -5.76 -16.87 -1.04
CA SER A 4 -4.37 -17.33 -0.93
C SER A 4 -3.58 -16.40 -0.02
N ALA A 5 -3.28 -16.89 1.19
CA ALA A 5 -2.44 -16.17 2.15
C ALA A 5 -1.04 -15.88 1.56
N VAL A 6 -0.51 -16.78 0.73
CA VAL A 6 0.79 -16.61 0.07
C VAL A 6 0.80 -15.41 -0.86
N LEU A 7 -0.24 -15.26 -1.70
CA LEU A 7 -0.35 -14.12 -2.60
C LEU A 7 -0.53 -12.81 -1.84
N LEU A 8 -1.29 -12.83 -0.74
CA LEU A 8 -1.45 -11.66 0.12
C LEU A 8 -0.10 -11.22 0.72
N VAL A 9 0.66 -12.16 1.30
CA VAL A 9 1.98 -11.85 1.90
C VAL A 9 2.93 -11.35 0.83
N GLY A 10 3.02 -12.03 -0.32
CA GLY A 10 3.87 -11.62 -1.43
C GLY A 10 3.53 -10.21 -1.92
N THR A 11 2.25 -9.90 -2.09
CA THR A 11 1.79 -8.56 -2.51
C THR A 11 2.10 -7.50 -1.45
N THR A 12 1.88 -7.81 -0.17
CA THR A 12 2.16 -6.90 0.96
C THR A 12 3.64 -6.54 1.04
N VAL A 13 4.52 -7.54 0.88
CA VAL A 13 5.98 -7.34 0.85
C VAL A 13 6.38 -6.54 -0.38
N ALA A 14 5.85 -6.88 -1.57
CA ALA A 14 6.14 -6.15 -2.80
C ALA A 14 5.72 -4.67 -2.69
N MET A 15 4.52 -4.39 -2.16
CA MET A 15 4.07 -3.02 -1.90
C MET A 15 5.01 -2.31 -0.92
N ALA A 16 5.38 -2.93 0.20
CA ALA A 16 6.29 -2.33 1.17
C ALA A 16 7.64 -1.96 0.52
N VAL A 17 8.21 -2.86 -0.29
CA VAL A 17 9.46 -2.60 -1.01
C VAL A 17 9.29 -1.44 -2.00
N VAL A 18 8.29 -1.50 -2.88
CA VAL A 18 8.08 -0.51 -3.94
C VAL A 18 7.87 0.89 -3.38
N PHE A 19 7.08 1.03 -2.31
CA PHE A 19 6.75 2.35 -1.76
C PHE A 19 7.78 2.88 -0.76
N LEU A 20 8.53 2.02 -0.06
CA LEU A 20 9.47 2.44 0.99
C LEU A 20 10.93 2.44 0.57
N ALA A 21 11.34 1.59 -0.39
CA ALA A 21 12.73 1.55 -0.82
C ALA A 21 13.23 2.91 -1.39
N PRO A 22 12.46 3.64 -2.24
CA PRO A 22 12.93 4.91 -2.78
C PRO A 22 13.29 5.96 -1.71
N PRO A 23 12.43 6.32 -0.74
CA PRO A 23 12.81 7.29 0.29
C PRO A 23 13.92 6.80 1.22
N LEU A 24 14.02 5.49 1.50
CA LEU A 24 15.06 4.94 2.37
C LEU A 24 16.43 4.90 1.69
N LEU A 25 16.48 4.63 0.39
CA LEU A 25 17.74 4.53 -0.36
C LEU A 25 18.37 5.90 -0.67
N LEU A 26 17.64 7.01 -0.49
CA LEU A 26 18.21 8.36 -0.60
C LEU A 26 19.37 8.61 0.39
N PHE A 27 19.37 7.94 1.54
CA PHE A 27 20.42 8.09 2.55
C PHE A 27 21.72 7.34 2.20
N VAL A 28 21.71 6.52 1.15
CA VAL A 28 22.88 5.77 0.69
C VAL A 28 23.69 6.65 -0.26
N ARG A 29 24.94 6.99 0.09
CA ARG A 29 25.84 7.79 -0.78
C ARG A 29 26.39 6.95 -1.95
N SER A 30 25.53 6.56 -2.88
CA SER A 30 25.88 5.80 -4.09
C SER A 30 24.96 6.16 -5.25
N TRP A 31 25.23 5.59 -6.44
CA TRP A 31 24.33 5.68 -7.60
C TRP A 31 22.90 5.22 -7.30
N ALA A 32 22.71 4.39 -6.26
CA ALA A 32 21.40 3.98 -5.80
C ALA A 32 20.54 5.16 -5.31
N ALA A 33 21.13 6.21 -4.73
CA ALA A 33 20.35 7.39 -4.31
C ALA A 33 19.78 8.15 -5.51
N LEU A 34 20.49 8.22 -6.64
CA LEU A 34 19.98 8.86 -7.85
C LEU A 34 18.81 8.06 -8.45
N ALA A 35 18.96 6.73 -8.51
CA ALA A 35 17.88 5.84 -8.93
C ALA A 35 16.67 5.92 -7.99
N ALA A 36 16.92 6.01 -6.68
CA ALA A 36 15.89 6.14 -5.66
C ALA A 36 15.14 7.48 -5.75
N LEU A 37 15.85 8.58 -5.99
CA LEU A 37 15.25 9.89 -6.25
C LEU A 37 14.37 9.85 -7.50
N ALA A 38 14.88 9.30 -8.60
CA ALA A 38 14.12 9.17 -9.85
C ALA A 38 12.86 8.31 -9.65
N ALA A 39 12.98 7.16 -8.97
CA ALA A 39 11.84 6.30 -8.65
C ALA A 39 10.81 7.02 -7.78
N TRP A 40 11.23 7.78 -6.77
CA TRP A 40 10.31 8.52 -5.90
C TRP A 40 9.60 9.66 -6.64
N LEU A 41 10.31 10.37 -7.53
CA LEU A 41 9.71 11.40 -8.38
C LEU A 41 8.70 10.82 -9.36
N LEU A 42 9.05 9.73 -10.05
CA LEU A 42 8.12 9.03 -10.95
C LEU A 42 6.87 8.59 -10.21
N MET A 43 7.04 7.99 -9.03
CA MET A 43 5.93 7.59 -8.18
C MET A 43 5.03 8.77 -7.78
N THR A 44 5.64 9.90 -7.42
CA THR A 44 4.93 11.15 -7.09
C THR A 44 4.12 11.65 -8.28
N ILE A 45 4.73 11.72 -9.46
CA ILE A 45 4.10 12.18 -10.71
C ILE A 45 2.93 11.26 -11.09
N SER A 46 3.12 9.94 -11.01
CA SER A 46 2.09 8.95 -11.32
C SER A 46 0.85 9.06 -10.42
N PHE A 47 0.99 9.63 -9.22
CA PHE A 47 -0.12 9.80 -8.28
C PHE A 47 -0.88 11.13 -8.44
N LEU A 48 -0.31 12.10 -9.16
CA LEU A 48 -0.96 13.40 -9.41
C LEU A 48 -2.35 13.28 -10.09
N PRO A 49 -2.55 12.43 -11.12
CA PRO A 49 -3.86 12.27 -11.75
C PRO A 49 -4.93 11.80 -10.75
N THR A 50 -4.57 10.91 -9.83
CA THR A 50 -5.46 10.43 -8.76
C THR A 50 -5.83 11.57 -7.82
N LEU A 51 -4.86 12.37 -7.37
CA LEU A 51 -5.15 13.52 -6.51
C LEU A 51 -6.05 14.55 -7.21
N HIS A 52 -5.82 14.78 -8.50
CA HIS A 52 -6.65 15.67 -9.31
C HIS A 52 -8.10 15.14 -9.41
N LEU A 53 -8.28 13.85 -9.70
CA LEU A 53 -9.59 13.20 -9.76
C LEU A 53 -10.38 13.35 -8.46
N TYR A 54 -9.70 13.20 -7.32
CA TYR A 54 -10.31 13.34 -5.98
C TYR A 54 -10.31 14.78 -5.45
N LYS A 55 -9.93 15.77 -6.27
CA LYS A 55 -9.85 17.20 -5.91
C LYS A 55 -9.05 17.45 -4.63
N ARG A 56 -7.93 16.73 -4.48
CA ARG A 56 -7.00 16.86 -3.35
C ARG A 56 -5.77 17.66 -3.74
N SER A 57 -5.16 18.31 -2.75
CA SER A 57 -3.95 19.10 -2.96
C SER A 57 -2.81 18.23 -3.51
N PRO A 58 -2.08 18.66 -4.56
CA PRO A 58 -0.88 17.98 -5.06
C PRO A 58 0.22 17.79 -4.00
N LEU A 59 0.19 18.56 -2.91
CA LEU A 59 1.14 18.45 -1.79
C LEU A 59 1.11 17.08 -1.10
N TRP A 60 0.04 16.32 -1.29
CA TRP A 60 -0.06 14.93 -0.79
C TRP A 60 0.76 13.93 -1.60
N ALA A 61 1.21 14.28 -2.80
CA ALA A 61 1.88 13.35 -3.69
C ALA A 61 3.21 12.79 -3.15
N PRO A 62 4.15 13.59 -2.64
CA PRO A 62 5.39 13.05 -2.06
C PRO A 62 5.15 12.24 -0.78
N LEU A 63 4.00 12.42 -0.12
CA LEU A 63 3.61 11.65 1.07
C LEU A 63 3.06 10.25 0.74
N LEU A 64 3.04 9.85 -0.53
CA LEU A 64 2.58 8.52 -0.94
C LEU A 64 3.23 7.35 -0.18
N PRO A 65 4.54 7.34 0.16
CA PRO A 65 5.12 6.30 0.99
C PRO A 65 4.41 6.16 2.34
N LEU A 66 4.11 7.28 3.01
CA LEU A 66 3.43 7.27 4.30
C LEU A 66 1.98 6.79 4.17
N ILE A 67 1.28 7.23 3.11
CA ILE A 67 -0.07 6.75 2.79
C ILE A 67 -0.06 5.23 2.57
N SER A 68 0.96 4.70 1.87
CA SER A 68 1.09 3.28 1.63
C SER A 68 1.25 2.47 2.93
N VAL A 69 2.02 2.96 3.91
CA VAL A 69 2.18 2.30 5.22
C VAL A 69 0.83 2.16 5.91
N PHE A 70 0.02 3.22 5.90
CA PHE A 70 -1.32 3.19 6.47
C PHE A 70 -2.20 2.12 5.80
N TYR A 71 -2.23 2.09 4.46
CA TYR A 71 -3.02 1.11 3.70
C TYR A 71 -2.51 -0.33 3.86
N LEU A 72 -1.19 -0.52 3.98
CA LEU A 72 -0.60 -1.81 4.29
C LEU A 72 -1.04 -2.30 5.67
N GLY A 73 -0.99 -1.43 6.69
CA GLY A 73 -1.50 -1.74 8.02
C GLY A 73 -2.98 -2.11 8.03
N ALA A 74 -3.81 -1.37 7.27
CA ALA A 74 -5.22 -1.71 7.09
C ALA A 74 -5.42 -3.07 6.39
N THR A 75 -4.62 -3.37 5.38
CA THR A 75 -4.63 -4.66 4.65
C THR A 75 -4.29 -5.82 5.58
N ILE A 76 -3.20 -5.70 6.35
CA ILE A 76 -2.77 -6.72 7.32
C ILE A 76 -3.84 -6.90 8.39
N ARG A 77 -4.39 -5.81 8.93
CA ARG A 77 -5.46 -5.86 9.94
C ARG A 77 -6.72 -6.55 9.39
N SER A 78 -7.10 -6.25 8.15
CA SER A 78 -8.23 -6.90 7.48
C SER A 78 -8.01 -8.40 7.36
N ALA A 79 -6.80 -8.84 6.97
CA ALA A 79 -6.45 -10.25 6.87
C ALA A 79 -6.48 -10.97 8.22
N ILE A 80 -5.95 -10.34 9.28
CA ILE A 80 -6.03 -10.89 10.65
C ILE A 80 -7.49 -11.05 11.09
N LEU A 81 -8.33 -10.04 10.84
CA LEU A 81 -9.76 -10.12 11.17
C LEU A 81 -10.45 -11.23 10.38
N TYR A 82 -10.12 -11.38 9.09
CA TYR A 82 -10.62 -12.45 8.24
C TYR A 82 -10.26 -13.84 8.77
N TRP A 83 -8.98 -14.09 9.08
CA TRP A 83 -8.55 -15.36 9.66
C TRP A 83 -9.14 -15.65 11.05
N ARG A 84 -9.57 -14.62 11.78
CA ARG A 84 -10.29 -14.74 13.06
C ARG A 84 -11.81 -14.90 12.92
N GLY A 85 -12.33 -15.01 11.69
CA GLY A 85 -13.78 -15.12 11.43
C GLY A 85 -14.56 -13.83 11.67
N ARG A 86 -13.87 -12.70 11.82
CA ARG A 86 -14.44 -11.37 12.02
C ARG A 86 -14.23 -10.45 10.80
N GLY A 87 -13.79 -11.03 9.68
CA GLY A 87 -13.56 -10.29 8.44
C GLY A 87 -14.84 -10.10 7.64
N GLY A 88 -14.79 -9.18 6.67
CA GLY A 88 -15.86 -9.02 5.69
C GLY A 88 -17.17 -8.44 6.22
N THR A 89 -17.27 -8.06 7.50
CA THR A 89 -18.46 -7.36 8.04
C THR A 89 -18.42 -5.89 7.66
N TRP A 90 -19.32 -5.46 6.77
CA TRP A 90 -19.49 -4.06 6.39
C TRP A 90 -20.95 -3.64 6.57
N LYS A 91 -21.21 -2.68 7.47
CA LYS A 91 -22.57 -2.19 7.79
C LYS A 91 -23.55 -3.34 8.09
N GLY A 92 -23.12 -4.31 8.90
CA GLY A 92 -23.93 -5.47 9.28
C GLY A 92 -24.03 -6.59 8.23
N ARG A 93 -23.45 -6.43 7.03
CA ARG A 93 -23.42 -7.46 5.99
C ARG A 93 -22.09 -8.17 5.98
N VAL A 94 -22.10 -9.50 6.08
CA VAL A 94 -20.92 -10.34 5.88
C VAL A 94 -20.74 -10.55 4.38
N GLN A 95 -19.62 -10.09 3.83
CA GLN A 95 -19.30 -10.25 2.40
C GLN A 95 -18.74 -11.63 2.06
N ASP A 96 -18.21 -12.35 3.06
CA ASP A 96 -17.70 -13.70 2.88
C ASP A 96 -17.85 -14.50 4.17
N PRO A 97 -18.99 -15.21 4.35
CA PRO A 97 -19.17 -16.09 5.49
C PRO A 97 -18.13 -17.20 5.41
N MET A 98 -17.33 -17.41 6.45
CA MET A 98 -16.57 -18.66 6.54
C MET A 98 -17.59 -19.80 6.43
N ALA A 99 -17.46 -20.63 5.40
CA ALA A 99 -18.27 -21.84 5.26
C ALA A 99 -18.03 -22.68 6.52
N THR A 100 -19.04 -22.72 7.37
CA THR A 100 -19.12 -23.64 8.52
C THR A 100 -19.31 -25.05 8.02
#